data_AF-A0AA88E2V0-F1
#
_entry.id   AF-A0AA88E2V0-F1
#
_cell.length_a   1.000
_cell.length_b   1.000
_cell.length_c   1.000
_cell.angle_alpha   90.00
_cell.angle_beta   90.00
_cell.angle_gamma   90.00
#
_symmetry.space_group_name_H-M   'P 1'
#
loop_
_entity.id
_entity.type
_entity.pdbx_description
1 polymer ?
#
loop_
_entity_poly.entity_id
_entity_poly.type
_entity_poly.pdbx_seq_one_letter_code
_entity_poly.pdbx_strand_id
1 'polypeptide(L)'
;MHLTDHSRICDAIWFKVAEDLGRFFINEFCLITGMKCVGSTYFAPTVENRLMSRYVSTLRALSREHLEVQLSNAKFDNDDNVVKLGLLYMIFCIFLANANYVKIDPKYFALADNLEEFNVFPWGVLSWEATRAAIYNAIENRLSSKRRPLNKADKVCYSIAGFPHALLD
;
A
#
# COMPACT_ATOMS: atom_id res chain seq x y z
N MET A 1 17.96 15.27 3.19
CA MET A 1 17.63 13.89 3.61
C MET A 1 18.66 12.94 3.02
N HIS A 2 19.58 12.45 3.85
CA HIS A 2 20.51 11.39 3.52
C HIS A 2 20.12 10.15 4.33
N LEU A 3 19.96 9.02 3.66
CA LEU A 3 19.75 7.71 4.28
C LEU A 3 21.13 7.07 4.46
N THR A 4 21.48 6.66 5.68
CA THR A 4 22.71 5.90 5.97
C THR A 4 22.43 4.40 5.93
N ASP A 5 23.34 3.65 5.30
CA ASP A 5 23.29 2.20 5.17
C ASP A 5 23.72 1.53 6.49
N HIS A 6 22.73 1.14 7.28
CA HIS A 6 22.88 0.29 8.46
C HIS A 6 22.01 -0.97 8.31
N SER A 7 22.35 -1.77 7.30
CA SER A 7 21.69 -2.99 6.81
C SER A 7 21.51 -4.17 7.81
N ARG A 8 21.47 -3.92 9.13
CA ARG A 8 21.08 -4.94 10.13
C ARG A 8 20.08 -4.48 11.20
N ILE A 9 19.39 -3.35 10.99
CA ILE A 9 18.23 -2.88 11.78
C ILE A 9 17.02 -2.81 10.83
N CYS A 10 16.40 -3.95 10.52
CA CYS A 10 15.53 -4.09 9.35
C CYS A 10 14.16 -3.40 9.43
N ASP A 11 13.80 -2.73 10.54
CA ASP A 11 12.45 -2.19 10.79
C ASP A 11 12.37 -0.68 10.99
N ALA A 12 13.42 0.05 10.61
CA ALA A 12 13.47 1.52 10.75
C ALA A 12 13.81 2.22 9.44
N ILE A 13 13.20 3.38 9.22
CA ILE A 13 13.61 4.37 8.23
C ILE A 13 14.44 5.42 8.95
N TRP A 14 15.70 5.58 8.55
CA TRP A 14 16.58 6.62 9.08
C TRP A 14 16.48 7.87 8.23
N PHE A 15 16.52 9.07 8.80
CA PHE A 15 16.49 10.27 8.00
C PHE A 15 17.20 11.42 8.72
N LYS A 16 17.81 12.30 7.94
CA LYS A 16 18.45 13.51 8.45
C LYS A 16 17.63 14.76 8.08
N VAL A 17 17.23 15.52 9.09
CA VAL A 17 16.56 16.84 8.96
C VAL A 17 17.47 17.87 9.60
N ALA A 18 17.88 18.89 8.83
CA ALA A 18 18.98 19.79 9.19
C ALA A 18 20.23 18.97 9.60
N GLU A 19 20.71 19.12 10.83
CA GLU A 19 21.84 18.37 11.38
C GLU A 19 21.42 17.17 12.24
N ASP A 20 20.13 17.02 12.51
CA ASP A 20 19.62 16.00 13.41
C ASP A 20 19.27 14.71 12.67
N LEU A 21 19.77 13.59 13.20
CA LEU A 21 19.46 12.25 12.72
C LEU A 21 18.21 11.72 13.44
N GLY A 22 17.14 11.53 12.68
CA GLY A 22 15.90 10.90 13.09
C GLY A 22 15.77 9.46 12.59
N ARG A 23 14.82 8.74 13.18
CA ARG A 23 14.43 7.39 12.81
C ARG A 23 12.92 7.21 12.97
N PHE A 24 12.32 6.37 12.14
CA PHE A 24 10.91 6.00 12.21
C PHE A 24 10.76 4.47 12.14
N PHE A 25 10.13 3.86 13.13
CA PHE A 25 9.95 2.40 13.25
C PHE A 25 8.58 1.92 12.82
N ILE A 26 8.51 0.63 12.49
CA ILE A 26 7.25 -0.08 12.32
C ILE A 26 6.31 0.04 13.53
N ASN A 27 6.85 0.10 14.75
CA ASN A 27 6.04 0.26 15.97
C ASN A 27 5.42 1.65 16.07
N GLU A 28 6.14 2.69 15.64
CA GLU A 28 5.61 4.06 15.59
C GLU A 28 4.57 4.17 14.47
N PHE A 29 4.81 3.51 13.33
CA PHE A 29 3.84 3.38 12.26
C PHE A 29 2.56 2.66 12.72
N CYS A 30 2.70 1.55 13.45
CA CYS A 30 1.60 0.81 14.07
C CYS A 30 0.77 1.72 14.98
N LEU A 31 1.44 2.49 15.86
CA LEU A 31 0.80 3.40 16.79
C LEU A 31 0.01 4.51 16.09
N ILE A 32 0.60 5.11 15.04
CA ILE A 32 -0.03 6.20 14.28
C ILE A 32 -1.23 5.70 13.47
N THR A 33 -1.09 4.53 12.84
CA THR A 33 -2.11 4.02 11.91
C THR A 33 -3.18 3.17 12.61
N GLY A 34 -2.93 2.69 13.82
CA GLY A 34 -3.78 1.74 14.53
C GLY A 34 -3.83 0.35 13.88
N MET A 35 -3.00 0.09 12.87
CA MET A 35 -3.01 -1.18 12.15
C MET A 35 -2.20 -2.26 12.86
N LYS A 36 -2.57 -3.52 12.62
CA LYS A 36 -1.77 -4.66 13.06
C LYS A 36 -0.48 -4.75 12.23
N CYS A 37 0.65 -4.41 12.85
CA CYS A 37 1.98 -4.49 12.25
C CYS A 37 2.80 -5.70 12.70
N VAL A 38 2.14 -6.75 13.20
CA VAL A 38 2.80 -7.97 13.69
C VAL A 38 2.07 -9.22 13.21
N GLY A 39 2.85 -10.24 12.83
CA GLY A 39 2.34 -11.53 12.35
C GLY A 39 2.73 -11.83 10.91
N SER A 40 2.40 -13.04 10.46
CA SER A 40 2.68 -13.51 9.11
C SER A 40 1.76 -12.85 8.09
N THR A 41 2.35 -12.23 7.06
CA THR A 41 1.63 -11.81 5.84
C THR A 41 1.44 -12.95 4.85
N TYR A 42 2.06 -14.11 5.10
CA TYR A 42 1.75 -15.35 4.38
C TYR A 42 0.44 -15.92 4.88
N PHE A 43 -0.42 -16.25 3.93
CA PHE A 43 -1.64 -17.01 4.12
C PHE A 43 -1.81 -17.97 2.94
N ALA A 44 -2.40 -19.13 3.20
CA ALA A 44 -2.59 -20.16 2.19
C ALA A 44 -3.53 -19.62 1.09
N PRO A 45 -3.26 -19.90 -0.20
CA PRO A 45 -4.19 -19.57 -1.26
C PRO A 45 -5.53 -20.29 -1.03
N THR A 46 -6.60 -19.53 -0.86
CA THR A 46 -7.95 -20.10 -0.76
C THR A 46 -8.42 -20.55 -2.13
N VAL A 47 -9.00 -21.75 -2.21
CA VAL A 47 -9.55 -22.32 -3.45
C VAL A 47 -10.87 -21.63 -3.84
N GLU A 48 -11.64 -21.19 -2.85
CA GLU A 48 -12.88 -20.46 -3.07
C GLU A 48 -12.67 -18.95 -3.01
N ASN A 49 -13.21 -18.26 -4.01
CA ASN A 49 -13.10 -16.82 -4.12
C ASN A 49 -14.44 -16.23 -4.58
N ARG A 50 -15.44 -16.29 -3.70
CA ARG A 50 -16.83 -15.98 -4.02
C ARG A 50 -16.99 -14.53 -4.48
N LEU A 51 -16.37 -13.57 -3.79
CA LEU A 51 -16.39 -12.15 -4.21
C LEU A 51 -15.79 -11.97 -5.61
N MET A 52 -14.63 -12.57 -5.87
CA MET A 52 -13.99 -12.51 -7.17
C MET A 52 -14.86 -13.17 -8.25
N SER A 53 -15.38 -14.37 -8.00
CA SER A 53 -16.23 -15.09 -8.96
C SER A 53 -17.51 -14.32 -9.30
N ARG A 54 -18.11 -13.63 -8.33
CA ARG A 54 -19.38 -12.93 -8.50
C ARG A 54 -19.25 -11.57 -9.18
N TYR A 55 -18.21 -10.81 -8.82
CA TYR A 55 -18.09 -9.40 -9.26
C TYR A 55 -16.91 -9.15 -10.21
N VAL A 56 -16.03 -10.13 -10.41
CA VAL A 56 -14.75 -9.93 -11.12
C VAL A 56 -14.47 -10.99 -12.19
N SER A 57 -15.19 -12.11 -12.22
CA SER A 57 -14.88 -13.30 -13.04
C SER A 57 -14.62 -13.08 -14.53
N THR A 58 -15.02 -11.95 -15.10
CA THR A 58 -14.76 -11.58 -16.50
C THR A 58 -13.41 -10.89 -16.74
N LEU A 59 -12.68 -10.50 -15.69
CA LEU A 59 -11.44 -9.73 -15.78
C LEU A 59 -10.20 -10.63 -15.64
N ARG A 60 -9.36 -10.65 -16.69
CA ARG A 60 -8.12 -11.45 -16.76
C ARG A 60 -7.04 -11.03 -15.74
N ALA A 61 -7.13 -9.80 -15.26
CA ALA A 61 -6.33 -9.28 -14.15
C ALA A 61 -7.11 -8.13 -13.50
N LEU A 62 -7.26 -8.15 -12.19
CA LEU A 62 -7.90 -7.05 -11.47
C LEU A 62 -6.82 -6.15 -10.87
N SER A 63 -6.87 -4.88 -11.27
CA SER A 63 -6.11 -3.80 -10.65
C SER A 63 -7.03 -2.91 -9.81
N ARG A 64 -6.45 -1.96 -9.07
CA ARG A 64 -7.22 -0.96 -8.32
C ARG A 64 -8.22 -0.21 -9.20
N GLU A 65 -7.81 0.20 -10.40
CA GLU A 65 -8.69 0.88 -11.37
C GLU A 65 -9.90 0.03 -11.74
N HIS A 66 -9.67 -1.27 -11.99
CA HIS A 66 -10.78 -2.20 -12.27
C HIS A 66 -11.72 -2.33 -11.07
N LEU A 67 -11.19 -2.36 -9.84
CA LEU A 67 -12.01 -2.41 -8.62
C LEU A 67 -12.86 -1.13 -8.46
N GLU A 68 -12.30 0.03 -8.79
CA GLU A 68 -13.01 1.33 -8.78
C GLU A 68 -14.15 1.37 -9.79
N VAL A 69 -13.88 0.91 -11.01
CA VAL A 69 -14.88 0.80 -12.09
C VAL A 69 -15.99 -0.17 -11.68
N GLN A 70 -15.65 -1.31 -11.05
CA GLN A 70 -16.64 -2.24 -10.53
C GLN A 70 -17.47 -1.62 -9.40
N LEU A 71 -16.85 -0.97 -8.42
CA LEU A 71 -17.57 -0.29 -7.34
C LEU A 71 -18.49 0.82 -7.85
N SER A 72 -18.13 1.49 -8.96
CA SER A 72 -18.93 2.56 -9.54
C SER A 72 -20.07 2.07 -10.44
N ASN A 73 -19.88 0.95 -11.14
CA ASN A 73 -20.80 0.51 -12.19
C ASN A 73 -21.57 -0.79 -11.87
N ALA A 74 -21.13 -1.58 -10.89
CA ALA A 74 -21.76 -2.85 -10.59
C ALA A 74 -23.13 -2.63 -9.94
N LYS A 75 -24.12 -3.42 -10.39
CA LYS A 75 -25.36 -3.61 -9.64
C LYS A 75 -25.06 -4.62 -8.54
N PHE A 76 -24.80 -4.11 -7.35
CA PHE A 76 -24.66 -4.96 -6.19
C PHE A 76 -26.03 -5.47 -5.74
N ASP A 77 -26.08 -6.75 -5.46
CA ASP A 77 -27.26 -7.49 -5.00
C ASP A 77 -27.20 -7.81 -3.50
N ASN A 78 -26.13 -7.40 -2.83
CA ASN A 78 -25.91 -7.62 -1.41
C ASN A 78 -24.95 -6.55 -0.84
N ASP A 79 -25.45 -5.77 0.13
CA ASP A 79 -24.70 -4.67 0.77
C ASP A 79 -23.45 -5.15 1.52
N ASP A 80 -23.47 -6.35 2.12
CA ASP A 80 -22.30 -6.94 2.80
C ASP A 80 -21.14 -7.14 1.81
N ASN A 81 -21.45 -7.55 0.58
CA ASN A 81 -20.43 -7.71 -0.45
C ASN A 81 -19.85 -6.36 -0.89
N VAL A 82 -20.68 -5.31 -0.92
CA VAL A 82 -20.23 -3.94 -1.21
C VAL A 82 -19.25 -3.47 -0.14
N VAL A 83 -19.59 -3.68 1.13
CA VAL A 83 -18.74 -3.31 2.26
C VAL A 83 -17.40 -4.04 2.18
N LYS A 84 -17.41 -5.34 1.93
CA LYS A 84 -16.18 -6.15 1.78
C LYS A 84 -15.28 -5.67 0.65
N LEU A 85 -15.86 -5.38 -0.53
CA LEU A 85 -15.11 -4.85 -1.67
C LEU A 85 -14.62 -3.41 -1.41
N GLY A 86 -15.40 -2.59 -0.70
CA GLY A 86 -15.01 -1.25 -0.29
C GLY A 86 -13.85 -1.24 0.70
N LEU A 87 -13.87 -2.15 1.69
CA LEU A 87 -12.75 -2.36 2.61
C LEU A 87 -11.49 -2.78 1.88
N LEU A 88 -11.61 -3.75 0.96
CA LEU A 88 -10.51 -4.18 0.11
C LEU A 88 -9.97 -3.01 -0.73
N TYR A 89 -10.84 -2.21 -1.34
CA TYR A 89 -10.45 -1.02 -2.10
C TYR A 89 -9.69 -0.03 -1.22
N MET A 90 -10.18 0.29 -0.02
CA MET A 90 -9.51 1.19 0.91
C MET A 90 -8.09 0.71 1.27
N ILE A 91 -7.91 -0.58 1.56
CA ILE A 91 -6.58 -1.19 1.79
C ILE A 91 -5.62 -0.93 0.62
N PHE A 92 -6.05 -1.23 -0.61
CA PHE A 92 -5.19 -1.06 -1.78
C PHE A 92 -4.95 0.40 -2.18
N CYS A 93 -5.89 1.30 -1.90
CA CYS A 93 -5.81 2.71 -2.26
C CYS A 93 -5.02 3.54 -1.26
N ILE A 94 -5.33 3.37 0.02
CA ILE A 94 -4.84 4.23 1.10
C ILE A 94 -3.56 3.64 1.69
N PHE A 95 -3.58 2.33 1.98
CA PHE A 95 -2.57 1.73 2.84
C PHE A 95 -1.39 1.17 2.07
N LEU A 96 -1.64 0.52 0.93
CA LEU A 96 -0.56 0.05 0.07
C LEU A 96 -0.11 1.14 -0.90
N ALA A 97 -1.00 2.12 -1.16
CA ALA A 97 -0.82 3.22 -2.11
C ALA A 97 -0.18 2.76 -3.43
N ASN A 98 -0.54 1.55 -3.82
CA ASN A 98 -0.05 0.92 -5.03
C ASN A 98 -0.52 1.74 -6.23
N ALA A 99 0.33 1.82 -7.25
CA ALA A 99 -0.07 2.45 -8.50
C ALA A 99 -1.33 1.76 -9.05
N ASN A 100 -2.19 2.51 -9.74
CA ASN A 100 -3.52 2.04 -10.16
C ASN A 100 -3.51 0.76 -11.01
N TYR A 101 -2.38 0.47 -11.66
CA TYR A 101 -2.15 -0.71 -12.51
C TYR A 101 -1.58 -1.93 -11.76
N VAL A 102 -1.26 -1.82 -10.47
CA VAL A 102 -0.79 -2.96 -9.68
C VAL A 102 -1.92 -3.98 -9.56
N LYS A 103 -1.60 -5.22 -9.90
CA LYS A 103 -2.55 -6.34 -9.82
C LYS A 103 -2.80 -6.70 -8.37
N ILE A 104 -4.08 -6.81 -8.01
CA ILE A 104 -4.51 -7.34 -6.72
C ILE A 104 -4.51 -8.85 -6.83
N ASP A 105 -3.76 -9.51 -5.93
CA ASP A 105 -3.74 -10.97 -5.86
C ASP A 105 -5.13 -11.48 -5.45
N PRO A 106 -5.75 -12.40 -6.21
CA PRO A 106 -7.08 -12.94 -5.91
C PRO A 106 -7.23 -13.40 -4.47
N LYS A 107 -6.17 -13.90 -3.83
CA LYS A 107 -6.24 -14.35 -2.43
C LYS A 107 -6.77 -13.27 -1.46
N TYR A 108 -6.57 -11.98 -1.75
CA TYR A 108 -7.09 -10.91 -0.89
C TYR A 108 -8.61 -10.74 -0.98
N PHE A 109 -9.24 -11.19 -2.07
CA PHE A 109 -10.70 -11.25 -2.16
C PHE A 109 -11.27 -12.37 -1.28
N ALA A 110 -10.61 -13.53 -1.25
CA ALA A 110 -10.98 -14.60 -0.35
C ALA A 110 -10.80 -14.20 1.13
N LEU A 111 -9.75 -13.43 1.42
CA LEU A 111 -9.58 -12.83 2.74
C LEU A 111 -10.71 -11.83 3.07
N ALA A 112 -11.11 -10.97 2.13
CA ALA A 112 -12.23 -10.04 2.32
C ALA A 112 -13.59 -10.74 2.47
N ASP A 113 -13.75 -11.95 1.94
CA ASP A 113 -14.94 -12.78 2.16
C ASP A 113 -15.10 -13.18 3.64
N ASN A 114 -13.98 -13.37 4.36
CA ASN A 114 -13.94 -13.65 5.80
C ASN A 114 -13.46 -12.43 6.60
N LEU A 115 -14.39 -11.59 7.07
CA LEU A 115 -14.05 -10.38 7.80
C LEU A 115 -13.31 -10.62 9.13
N GLU A 116 -13.50 -11.77 9.77
CA GLU A 116 -12.75 -12.10 10.99
C GLU A 116 -11.27 -12.25 10.68
N GLU A 117 -10.93 -13.03 9.65
CA GLU A 117 -9.55 -13.18 9.17
C GLU A 117 -9.00 -11.87 8.60
N PHE A 118 -9.81 -11.13 7.83
CA PHE A 118 -9.43 -9.83 7.27
C PHE A 118 -9.04 -8.83 8.35
N ASN A 119 -9.80 -8.74 9.45
CA ASN A 119 -9.57 -7.77 10.51
C ASN A 119 -8.34 -8.10 11.36
N VAL A 120 -8.00 -9.39 11.51
CA VAL A 120 -6.80 -9.82 12.23
C VAL A 120 -5.58 -10.00 11.32
N PHE A 121 -5.72 -9.84 10.01
CA PHE A 121 -4.62 -9.90 9.07
C PHE A 121 -3.64 -8.73 9.30
N PRO A 122 -2.32 -8.95 9.24
CA PRO A 122 -1.33 -7.91 9.53
C PRO A 122 -1.15 -6.92 8.37
N TRP A 123 -2.22 -6.18 8.01
CA TRP A 123 -2.19 -5.16 6.96
C TRP A 123 -1.11 -4.09 7.18
N GLY A 124 -0.82 -3.78 8.44
CA GLY A 124 0.20 -2.82 8.81
C GLY A 124 1.61 -3.25 8.39
N VAL A 125 1.90 -4.55 8.32
CA VAL A 125 3.20 -5.06 7.82
C VAL A 125 3.35 -4.76 6.33
N LEU A 126 2.34 -5.08 5.53
CA LEU A 126 2.39 -4.82 4.08
C LEU A 126 2.44 -3.31 3.78
N SER A 127 1.66 -2.52 4.53
CA SER A 127 1.65 -1.06 4.38
C SER A 127 2.97 -0.42 4.79
N TRP A 128 3.61 -0.94 5.85
CA TRP A 128 4.95 -0.52 6.26
C TRP A 128 6.01 -0.80 5.19
N GLU A 129 6.01 -2.02 4.65
CA GLU A 129 6.92 -2.40 3.57
C GLU A 129 6.73 -1.55 2.32
N ALA A 130 5.47 -1.32 1.91
CA ALA A 130 5.14 -0.46 0.78
C ALA A 130 5.62 0.98 1.00
N THR A 131 5.36 1.55 2.18
CA THR A 131 5.79 2.90 2.56
C THR A 131 7.31 3.02 2.54
N ARG A 132 8.01 2.06 3.13
CA ARG A 132 9.48 2.02 3.12
C ARG A 132 10.02 1.98 1.70
N ALA A 133 9.55 1.03 0.90
CA ALA A 133 10.00 0.87 -0.48
C ALA A 133 9.75 2.14 -1.30
N ALA A 134 8.58 2.78 -1.15
CA ALA A 134 8.27 4.03 -1.81
C ALA A 134 9.25 5.16 -1.44
N ILE A 135 9.58 5.30 -0.15
CA ILE A 135 10.52 6.31 0.34
C ILE A 135 11.94 6.05 -0.21
N TYR A 136 12.43 4.81 -0.13
CA TYR A 136 13.75 4.44 -0.67
C TYR A 136 13.82 4.69 -2.18
N ASN A 137 12.84 4.22 -2.93
CA ASN A 137 12.77 4.41 -4.39
C ASN A 137 12.70 5.89 -4.77
N ALA A 138 11.92 6.71 -4.04
CA ALA A 138 11.85 8.15 -4.29
C ALA A 138 13.20 8.84 -4.10
N ILE A 139 13.99 8.39 -3.11
CA ILE A 139 15.32 8.94 -2.84
C ILE A 139 16.33 8.49 -3.90
N GLU A 140 16.34 7.20 -4.25
CA GLU A 140 17.21 6.68 -5.32
C GLU A 140 16.94 7.38 -6.66
N ASN A 141 15.67 7.58 -7.02
CA ASN A 141 15.28 8.31 -8.23
C ASN A 141 15.75 9.76 -8.21
N ARG A 142 15.78 10.43 -7.05
CA ARG A 142 16.35 11.80 -6.92
C ARG A 142 17.87 11.80 -7.07
N LEU A 143 18.55 10.80 -6.52
CA LEU A 143 20.01 10.70 -6.61
C LEU A 143 20.47 10.36 -8.03
N SER A 144 19.70 9.54 -8.75
CA SER A 144 19.96 9.20 -10.14
C SER A 144 19.58 10.33 -11.11
N SER A 145 18.50 11.09 -10.85
CA SER A 145 18.12 12.23 -11.68
C SER A 145 19.08 13.42 -11.59
N LYS A 146 19.70 13.65 -10.42
CA LYS A 146 20.79 14.62 -10.26
C LYS A 146 22.05 14.31 -11.08
N ARG A 147 22.19 13.08 -11.63
CA ARG A 147 23.28 12.70 -12.55
C ARG A 147 22.96 13.02 -14.02
N ARG A 148 21.74 13.40 -14.36
CA ARG A 148 21.38 13.87 -15.72
C ARG A 148 21.49 15.39 -15.78
N PRO A 149 22.09 15.99 -16.82
CA PRO A 149 22.11 17.44 -16.96
C PRO A 149 20.67 17.97 -17.01
N LEU A 150 20.34 18.90 -16.10
CA LEU A 150 19.03 19.54 -16.02
C LEU A 150 18.78 20.34 -17.31
N ASN A 151 17.89 19.87 -18.17
CA ASN A 151 17.27 20.73 -19.17
C ASN A 151 16.02 21.39 -18.56
N LYS A 152 15.81 22.65 -18.94
CA LYS A 152 14.89 23.59 -18.29
C LYS A 152 13.42 23.17 -18.48
N ALA A 153 12.66 23.32 -17.40
CA ALA A 153 11.19 23.21 -17.27
C ALA A 153 10.56 21.84 -16.98
N ASP A 154 11.32 20.86 -16.46
CA ASP A 154 10.69 19.67 -15.88
C ASP A 154 10.11 20.00 -14.49
N LYS A 155 8.80 20.20 -14.47
CA LYS A 155 7.98 20.30 -13.26
C LYS A 155 8.24 19.02 -12.43
N VAL A 156 8.91 19.17 -11.29
CA VAL A 156 9.20 18.06 -10.38
C VAL A 156 7.88 17.55 -9.79
N CYS A 157 7.24 16.59 -10.45
CA CYS A 157 6.07 15.89 -9.93
C CYS A 157 6.54 14.71 -9.07
N TYR A 158 6.01 14.60 -7.86
CA TYR A 158 6.20 13.45 -6.98
C TYR A 158 4.84 12.76 -6.77
N SER A 159 4.82 11.44 -6.98
CA SER A 159 3.79 10.57 -6.42
C SER A 159 4.34 10.05 -5.10
N ILE A 160 3.80 10.53 -3.98
CA ILE A 160 4.04 9.90 -2.67
C ILE A 160 2.92 8.89 -2.50
N ALA A 161 3.26 7.61 -2.61
CA ALA A 161 2.41 6.52 -2.21
C ALA A 161 2.52 6.34 -0.68
N GLY A 162 1.40 6.41 0.07
CA GLY A 162 1.34 6.07 1.50
C GLY A 162 0.31 6.92 2.26
N PHE A 163 0.59 7.19 3.55
CA PHE A 163 -0.16 8.13 4.39
C PHE A 163 0.36 9.58 4.21
N PRO A 164 -0.22 10.41 3.30
CA PRO A 164 0.21 11.80 3.11
C PRO A 164 -0.25 12.75 4.22
N HIS A 165 -1.07 12.28 5.17
CA HIS A 165 -1.64 13.14 6.22
C HIS A 165 -0.59 13.69 7.21
N ALA A 166 0.62 13.14 7.21
CA ALA A 166 1.73 13.60 8.07
C ALA A 166 2.56 14.77 7.45
N LEU A 167 2.18 15.29 6.29
CA LEU A 167 2.93 16.34 5.57
C LEU A 167 2.15 17.65 5.38
N LEU A 168 1.00 17.76 6.04
CA LEU A 168 0.19 18.98 6.10
C LEU A 168 0.32 19.57 7.51
N ASP A 169 1.48 20.17 7.81
CA ASP A 169 1.66 21.17 8.87
C ASP A 169 2.91 22.03 8.54
#